data_AF-A0A1M7K621-F1
#
_entry.id   AF-A0A1M7K621-F1
#
_cell.length_a   1.000
_cell.length_b   1.000
_cell.length_c   1.000
_cell.angle_alpha   90.00
_cell.angle_beta   90.00
_cell.angle_gamma   90.00
#
_symmetry.space_group_name_H-M   'P 1'
#
loop_
_entity.id
_entity.type
_entity.pdbx_description
1 polymer ?
#
loop_
_entity_poly.entity_id
_entity_poly.type
_entity_poly.pdbx_seq_one_letter_code
_entity_poly.pdbx_strand_id
1 'polypeptide(L)'
;MSGLSQSKLISRLLQWISSAALLLLAIILIVFLIKETIILAALLFKKNDPVSLYSLVDGIIIYFLYFEFIALIIKYFQSNYHFPLHYFLYIAITAVIRLVVVEHKQPSLLIVYSITILILVFALYVANTEKPILKRKKVNCEAE
;
A
#
# COMPACT_ATOMS: atom_id res chain seq x y z
N MET A 1 -39.88 0.85 5.05
CA MET A 1 -38.97 0.19 4.08
C MET A 1 -38.14 1.23 3.32
N SER A 2 -37.25 1.96 3.99
CA SER A 2 -36.45 3.07 3.40
C SER A 2 -34.96 3.03 3.76
N GLY A 3 -34.47 1.93 4.35
CA GLY A 3 -33.08 1.79 4.80
C GLY A 3 -32.07 1.24 3.78
N LEU A 4 -32.53 0.67 2.65
CA LEU A 4 -31.65 -0.01 1.68
C LEU A 4 -31.01 0.89 0.61
N SER A 5 -31.55 2.10 0.37
CA SER A 5 -31.03 3.01 -0.68
C SER A 5 -29.85 3.86 -0.21
N GLN A 6 -29.84 4.25 1.07
CA GLN A 6 -28.82 5.12 1.67
C GLN A 6 -27.44 4.44 1.69
N SER A 7 -27.36 3.18 2.09
CA SER A 7 -26.09 2.43 2.10
C SER A 7 -25.51 2.24 0.70
N LYS A 8 -26.35 1.97 -0.30
CA LYS A 8 -25.92 1.85 -1.70
C LYS A 8 -25.41 3.18 -2.26
N LEU A 9 -26.02 4.31 -1.89
CA LEU A 9 -25.56 5.64 -2.28
C LEU A 9 -24.22 6.00 -1.63
N ILE A 10 -24.07 5.74 -0.33
CA ILE A 10 -22.82 6.00 0.41
C ILE A 10 -21.68 5.16 -0.16
N SER A 11 -21.89 3.86 -0.38
CA SER A 11 -20.87 3.00 -1.00
C SER A 11 -20.50 3.48 -2.40
N ARG A 12 -21.48 3.91 -3.20
CA ARG A 12 -21.25 4.39 -4.57
C ARG A 12 -20.50 5.72 -4.61
N LEU A 13 -20.82 6.63 -3.69
CA LEU A 13 -20.10 7.91 -3.51
C LEU A 13 -18.65 7.68 -3.07
N LEU A 14 -18.45 6.84 -2.06
CA LEU A 14 -17.12 6.55 -1.51
C LEU A 14 -16.22 5.84 -2.54
N GLN A 15 -16.81 4.96 -3.35
CA GLN A 15 -16.12 4.28 -4.44
C GLN A 15 -15.74 5.23 -5.58
N TRP A 16 -16.60 6.20 -5.91
CA TRP A 16 -16.31 7.22 -6.92
C TRP A 16 -15.18 8.15 -6.46
N ILE A 17 -15.24 8.63 -5.21
CA ILE A 17 -14.23 9.56 -4.66
C ILE A 17 -12.86 8.89 -4.53
N SER A 18 -12.83 7.64 -4.08
CA SER A 18 -11.58 6.85 -3.96
C SER A 18 -10.97 6.59 -5.33
N SER A 19 -11.79 6.23 -6.33
CA SER A 19 -11.30 5.98 -7.69
C SER A 19 -10.76 7.23 -8.37
N ALA A 20 -11.43 8.39 -8.18
CA ALA A 20 -10.96 9.66 -8.68
C ALA A 20 -9.62 10.08 -8.04
N ALA A 21 -9.50 9.92 -6.71
CA ALA A 21 -8.26 10.21 -5.98
C ALA A 21 -7.09 9.33 -6.43
N LEU A 22 -7.33 8.02 -6.63
CA LEU A 22 -6.31 7.08 -7.10
C LEU A 22 -5.85 7.34 -8.53
N LEU A 23 -6.77 7.76 -9.41
CA LEU A 23 -6.43 8.12 -10.79
C LEU A 23 -5.56 9.38 -10.83
N LEU A 24 -5.92 10.42 -10.07
CA LEU A 24 -5.12 11.64 -9.95
C LEU A 24 -3.73 11.31 -9.38
N LEU A 25 -3.67 10.49 -8.32
CA LEU A 25 -2.42 10.05 -7.72
C LEU A 25 -1.54 9.28 -8.71
N ALA A 26 -2.11 8.38 -9.52
CA ALA A 26 -1.37 7.64 -10.54
C ALA A 26 -0.66 8.57 -11.53
N ILE A 27 -1.35 9.60 -12.00
CA ILE A 27 -0.80 10.57 -12.95
C ILE A 27 0.41 11.30 -12.32
N ILE A 28 0.27 11.77 -11.08
CA ILE A 28 1.37 12.45 -10.37
C ILE A 28 2.57 11.52 -10.21
N LEU A 29 2.34 10.28 -9.79
CA LEU A 29 3.40 9.29 -9.58
C LEU A 29 4.15 8.95 -10.86
N ILE A 30 3.44 8.79 -11.99
CA ILE A 30 4.08 8.55 -13.29
C ILE A 30 4.99 9.72 -13.67
N VAL A 31 4.54 10.97 -13.50
CA VAL A 31 5.36 12.15 -13.78
C VAL A 31 6.60 12.21 -12.88
N PHE A 32 6.45 11.91 -11.58
CA PHE A 32 7.56 11.89 -10.64
C PHE A 32 8.56 10.78 -10.95
N LEU A 33 8.08 9.61 -11.34
CA LEU A 33 8.92 8.47 -11.71
C LEU A 33 9.76 8.77 -12.95
N ILE A 34 9.20 9.45 -13.96
CA ILE A 34 9.96 9.90 -15.13
C ILE A 34 11.06 10.89 -14.72
N LYS A 35 10.75 11.86 -13.86
CA LYS A 35 11.75 12.82 -13.36
C LYS A 35 12.89 12.12 -12.62
N GLU A 36 12.59 11.22 -11.70
CA GLU A 36 13.61 10.46 -10.98
C GLU A 36 14.44 9.57 -11.91
N THR A 37 13.82 8.99 -12.94
CA THR A 37 14.55 8.19 -13.95
C THR A 37 15.62 9.01 -14.65
N ILE A 38 15.31 10.27 -15.00
CA ILE A 38 16.28 11.17 -15.65
C ILE A 38 17.43 11.52 -14.69
N ILE A 39 17.11 11.80 -13.42
CA ILE A 39 18.11 12.13 -12.39
C ILE A 39 19.05 10.94 -12.16
N LEU A 40 18.50 9.74 -11.95
CA LEU A 40 19.26 8.51 -11.77
C LEU A 40 20.14 8.19 -12.97
N ALA A 41 19.61 8.33 -14.19
CA ALA A 41 20.39 8.14 -15.41
C ALA A 41 21.57 9.12 -15.46
N ALA A 42 21.35 10.40 -15.19
CA ALA A 42 22.40 11.42 -15.17
C ALA A 42 23.48 11.14 -14.12
N LEU A 43 23.09 10.66 -12.93
CA LEU A 43 24.02 10.27 -11.86
C LEU A 43 24.88 9.05 -12.27
N LEU A 44 24.28 8.08 -12.97
CA LEU A 44 24.97 6.88 -13.43
C LEU A 44 26.05 7.20 -14.48
N PHE A 45 25.81 8.19 -15.35
CA PHE A 45 26.76 8.63 -16.37
C PHE A 45 27.89 9.54 -15.84
N LYS A 46 27.75 10.09 -14.62
CA LYS A 46 28.73 11.02 -13.99
C LYS A 46 29.71 10.33 -13.01
N LYS A 47 29.97 9.04 -13.22
CA LYS A 47 30.72 8.13 -12.33
C LYS A 47 32.22 8.45 -12.27
N ASN A 48 32.64 9.45 -11.49
CA ASN A 48 34.05 9.66 -11.13
C ASN A 48 34.32 9.89 -9.62
N ASP A 49 33.31 9.95 -8.74
CA ASP A 49 33.53 10.18 -7.29
C ASP A 49 32.75 9.21 -6.37
N PRO A 50 33.35 8.74 -5.25
CA PRO A 50 32.71 7.80 -4.30
C PRO A 50 31.51 8.36 -3.53
N VAL A 51 31.33 9.69 -3.51
CA VAL A 51 30.16 10.36 -2.91
C VAL A 51 28.85 10.06 -3.69
N SER A 52 28.95 9.59 -4.93
CA SER A 52 27.80 9.32 -5.81
C SER A 52 26.96 8.11 -5.40
N LEU A 53 27.54 7.09 -4.74
CA LEU A 53 26.84 5.83 -4.45
C LEU A 53 25.66 5.98 -3.47
N TYR A 54 25.84 6.74 -2.38
CA TYR A 54 24.76 6.98 -1.42
C TYR A 54 23.58 7.73 -2.06
N SER A 55 23.88 8.77 -2.85
CA SER A 55 22.85 9.55 -3.54
C SER A 55 22.12 8.73 -4.62
N LEU A 56 22.81 7.75 -5.21
CA LEU A 56 22.24 6.85 -6.22
C LEU A 56 21.34 5.79 -5.58
N VAL A 57 21.74 5.24 -4.42
CA VAL A 57 20.90 4.32 -3.64
C VAL A 57 19.63 5.01 -3.16
N ASP A 58 19.72 6.24 -2.63
CA ASP A 58 18.55 7.02 -2.20
C ASP A 58 17.55 7.22 -3.36
N GLY A 59 18.03 7.58 -4.55
CA GLY A 59 17.16 7.71 -5.73
C GLY A 59 16.54 6.39 -6.19
N ILE A 60 17.28 5.27 -6.12
CA ILE A 60 16.76 3.93 -6.46
C ILE A 60 15.62 3.53 -5.52
N ILE A 61 15.75 3.82 -4.23
CA ILE A 61 14.73 3.49 -3.24
C ILE A 61 13.46 4.30 -3.49
N ILE A 62 13.59 5.61 -3.76
CA ILE A 62 12.45 6.47 -4.13
C ILE A 62 11.77 5.97 -5.41
N TYR A 63 12.55 5.58 -6.42
CA TYR A 63 12.04 5.00 -7.67
C TYR A 63 11.24 3.70 -7.42
N PHE A 64 11.78 2.80 -6.60
CA PHE A 64 11.12 1.54 -6.25
C PHE A 64 9.81 1.75 -5.48
N LEU A 65 9.77 2.77 -4.62
CA LEU A 65 8.58 3.18 -3.89
C LEU A 65 7.50 3.71 -4.84
N TYR A 66 7.83 4.55 -5.82
CA TYR A 66 6.83 5.02 -6.80
C TYR A 66 6.29 3.90 -7.68
N PHE A 67 7.13 2.96 -8.10
CA PHE A 67 6.70 1.78 -8.85
C PHE A 67 5.72 0.90 -8.06
N GLU A 68 5.96 0.70 -6.75
CA GLU A 68 5.02 0.02 -5.83
C GLU A 68 3.63 0.63 -5.89
N PHE A 69 3.55 1.95 -5.70
CA PHE A 69 2.29 2.65 -5.60
C PHE A 69 1.51 2.60 -6.91
N ILE A 70 2.20 2.61 -8.05
CA ILE A 70 1.56 2.40 -9.36
C ILE A 70 1.01 0.97 -9.46
N ALA A 71 1.77 -0.05 -9.06
CA ALA A 71 1.31 -1.44 -9.04
C ALA A 71 0.08 -1.64 -8.12
N LEU A 72 0.03 -0.93 -7.00
CA LEU A 72 -1.11 -0.88 -6.09
C LEU A 72 -2.35 -0.32 -6.77
N ILE A 73 -2.21 0.79 -7.49
CA ILE A 73 -3.32 1.42 -8.21
C ILE A 73 -3.82 0.50 -9.34
N ILE A 74 -2.92 -0.17 -10.06
CA ILE A 74 -3.30 -1.15 -11.10
C ILE A 74 -4.10 -2.30 -10.48
N LYS A 75 -3.65 -2.86 -9.35
CA LYS A 75 -4.38 -3.91 -8.63
C LYS A 75 -5.75 -3.44 -8.13
N TYR A 76 -5.86 -2.19 -7.70
CA TYR A 76 -7.14 -1.60 -7.30
C TYR A 76 -8.16 -1.63 -8.46
N PHE A 77 -7.76 -1.19 -9.66
CA PHE A 77 -8.64 -1.22 -10.84
C PHE A 77 -8.95 -2.65 -11.32
N GLN A 78 -8.00 -3.58 -11.22
CA GLN A 78 -8.20 -4.98 -11.63
C GLN A 78 -9.22 -5.73 -10.75
N SER A 79 -9.44 -5.30 -9.50
CA SER A 79 -10.40 -5.93 -8.59
C SER A 79 -11.87 -5.51 -8.82
N ASN A 80 -12.22 -5.00 -10.01
CA ASN A 80 -13.59 -4.62 -10.39
C ASN A 80 -14.25 -3.58 -9.45
N TYR A 81 -13.45 -2.72 -8.82
CA TYR A 81 -13.87 -1.75 -7.79
C TYR A 81 -14.57 -2.36 -6.56
N HIS A 82 -14.92 -3.65 -6.57
CA HIS A 82 -15.50 -4.35 -5.44
C HIS A 82 -14.34 -4.76 -4.55
N PHE A 83 -14.40 -4.36 -3.29
CA PHE A 83 -13.28 -4.47 -2.38
C PHE A 83 -13.55 -5.55 -1.34
N PRO A 84 -13.11 -6.80 -1.54
CA PRO A 84 -12.97 -7.74 -0.44
C PRO A 84 -11.93 -7.17 0.52
N LEU A 85 -12.35 -6.94 1.76
CA LEU A 85 -11.56 -6.27 2.81
C LEU A 85 -10.15 -6.89 3.02
N HIS A 86 -9.96 -8.16 2.65
CA HIS A 86 -8.66 -8.84 2.74
C HIS A 86 -7.62 -8.38 1.72
N TYR A 87 -7.99 -8.05 0.49
CA TYR A 87 -7.01 -7.61 -0.52
C TYR A 87 -6.43 -6.24 -0.17
N PHE A 88 -7.24 -5.37 0.45
CA PHE A 88 -6.77 -4.10 1.01
C PHE A 88 -5.65 -4.30 2.02
N LEU A 89 -5.84 -5.26 2.94
CA LEU A 89 -4.95 -5.48 4.06
C LEU A 89 -3.57 -5.93 3.56
N TYR A 90 -3.52 -6.85 2.59
CA TYR A 90 -2.26 -7.30 1.98
C TYR A 90 -1.53 -6.18 1.24
N ILE A 91 -2.28 -5.32 0.57
CA ILE A 91 -1.75 -4.17 -0.15
C ILE A 91 -1.20 -3.12 0.86
N ALA A 92 -1.91 -2.85 1.95
CA ALA A 92 -1.49 -1.94 3.01
C ALA A 92 -0.24 -2.45 3.74
N ILE A 93 -0.15 -3.76 4.00
CA ILE A 93 1.01 -4.37 4.66
C ILE A 93 2.26 -4.24 3.78
N THR A 94 2.15 -4.53 2.48
CA THR A 94 3.29 -4.37 1.56
C THR A 94 3.73 -2.91 1.50
N ALA A 95 2.79 -1.96 1.49
CA ALA A 95 3.09 -0.53 1.51
C ALA A 95 3.82 -0.08 2.80
N VAL A 96 3.40 -0.56 3.98
CA VAL A 96 4.09 -0.27 5.25
C VAL A 96 5.50 -0.86 5.23
N ILE A 97 5.66 -2.10 4.78
CA ILE A 97 6.97 -2.74 4.69
C ILE A 97 7.90 -1.94 3.75
N ARG A 98 7.40 -1.46 2.60
CA ARG A 98 8.21 -0.61 1.70
C ARG A 98 8.51 0.76 2.27
N LEU A 99 7.61 1.34 3.06
CA LEU A 99 7.86 2.59 3.77
C LEU A 99 8.97 2.43 4.82
N VAL A 100 9.05 1.29 5.49
CA VAL A 100 10.15 0.98 6.43
C VAL A 100 11.47 0.82 5.69
N VAL A 101 11.46 0.22 4.50
CA VAL A 101 12.66 0.03 3.64
C VAL A 101 13.08 1.33 2.95
N VAL A 102 12.36 2.44 3.01
CA VAL A 102 12.88 3.73 2.49
C VAL A 102 13.52 4.59 3.57
N GLU A 103 13.11 4.43 4.83
CA GLU A 103 13.62 5.27 5.91
C GLU A 103 14.91 4.70 6.52
N HIS A 104 16.06 5.21 6.05
CA HIS A 104 17.39 4.68 6.46
C HIS A 104 18.22 5.63 7.33
N LYS A 105 17.73 6.84 7.62
CA LYS A 105 18.60 7.91 8.11
C LYS A 105 18.97 7.84 9.59
N GLN A 106 18.29 7.04 10.41
CA GLN A 106 18.60 6.94 11.84
C GLN A 106 18.51 5.50 12.37
N PRO A 107 19.61 4.92 12.88
CA PRO A 107 19.62 3.56 13.42
C PRO A 107 18.75 3.40 14.67
N SER A 108 18.46 4.49 15.39
CA SER A 108 17.48 4.52 16.48
C SER A 108 16.05 4.25 16.00
N LEU A 109 15.72 4.65 14.76
CA LEU A 109 14.39 4.49 14.17
C LEU A 109 14.14 3.04 13.70
N LEU A 110 15.20 2.28 13.38
CA LEU A 110 15.10 0.86 13.04
C LEU A 110 14.48 0.03 14.17
N ILE A 111 14.77 0.37 15.43
CA ILE A 111 14.21 -0.32 16.60
C ILE A 111 12.69 -0.10 16.66
N VAL A 112 12.24 1.13 16.40
CA VAL A 112 10.81 1.49 16.34
C VAL A 112 10.12 0.80 15.16
N TYR A 113 10.77 0.70 14.00
CA TYR A 113 10.24 -0.05 12.86
C TYR A 113 10.13 -1.54 13.12
N SER A 114 11.07 -2.15 13.84
CA SER A 114 10.98 -3.55 14.25
C SER A 114 9.75 -3.80 15.13
N ILE A 115 9.50 -2.93 16.11
CA ILE A 115 8.29 -2.97 16.96
C ILE A 115 7.02 -2.77 16.12
N THR A 116 7.06 -1.85 15.15
CA THR A 116 5.93 -1.54 14.26
C THR A 116 5.55 -2.75 13.39
N ILE A 117 6.55 -3.44 12.82
CA ILE A 117 6.33 -4.66 12.03
C ILE A 117 5.78 -5.78 12.90
N LEU A 118 6.28 -5.92 14.14
CA LEU A 118 5.76 -6.91 15.08
C LEU A 118 4.27 -6.68 15.38
N ILE A 119 3.88 -5.42 15.63
CA ILE A 119 2.48 -5.03 15.84
C ILE A 119 1.63 -5.28 14.58
N LEU A 120 2.15 -4.98 13.39
CA LEU A 120 1.43 -5.17 12.13
C LEU A 120 1.19 -6.66 11.83
N VAL A 121 2.20 -7.51 12.03
CA VAL A 121 2.10 -8.96 11.90
C VAL A 121 1.15 -9.53 12.95
N PHE A 122 1.17 -9.00 14.18
CA PHE A 122 0.23 -9.39 15.24
C PHE A 122 -1.22 -9.01 14.89
N ALA A 123 -1.46 -7.80 14.38
CA ALA A 123 -2.78 -7.37 13.92
C ALA A 123 -3.28 -8.26 12.75
N LEU A 124 -2.40 -8.62 11.82
CA LEU A 124 -2.71 -9.57 10.74
C LEU A 124 -3.03 -10.96 11.29
N TYR A 125 -2.26 -11.43 12.28
CA TYR A 125 -2.50 -12.71 12.93
C TYR A 125 -3.89 -12.72 13.58
N VAL A 126 -4.24 -11.71 14.35
CA VAL A 126 -5.58 -11.57 14.95
C VAL A 126 -6.66 -11.52 13.86
N ALA A 127 -6.53 -10.65 12.86
CA ALA A 127 -7.51 -10.52 11.77
C ALA A 127 -7.68 -11.79 10.92
N ASN A 128 -6.64 -12.62 10.78
CA ASN A 128 -6.76 -13.94 10.14
C ASN A 128 -7.33 -15.00 11.08
N THR A 129 -7.15 -14.87 12.40
CA THR A 129 -7.68 -15.79 13.42
C THR A 129 -9.18 -15.54 13.71
N GLU A 130 -9.78 -14.46 13.22
CA GLU A 130 -11.24 -14.25 13.31
C GLU A 130 -12.04 -15.02 12.24
N LYS A 131 -11.39 -15.51 11.18
CA LYS A 131 -12.03 -16.36 10.16
C LYS A 131 -12.65 -17.67 10.68
N PRO A 132 -12.10 -18.38 11.69
CA PRO A 132 -12.78 -19.53 12.28
C PRO A 132 -14.03 -19.20 13.13
N ILE A 133 -14.25 -17.94 13.56
CA ILE A 133 -15.35 -17.61 14.49
C ILE A 133 -16.69 -17.47 13.75
N LEU A 134 -16.68 -16.89 12.54
CA LEU A 134 -17.87 -16.79 11.69
C LEU A 134 -18.32 -18.15 11.11
N LYS A 135 -17.46 -19.16 11.12
CA LYS A 135 -17.85 -20.54 10.77
C LYS A 135 -18.65 -21.22 11.88
N ARG A 136 -18.47 -20.84 13.15
CA ARG A 136 -19.31 -21.32 14.27
C ARG A 136 -20.69 -20.68 14.29
N LYS A 137 -20.82 -19.39 13.95
CA LYS A 137 -22.11 -18.68 14.06
C LYS A 137 -23.14 -19.07 12.99
N LYS A 138 -22.71 -19.51 11.79
CA LYS A 138 -23.63 -20.05 10.77
C LYS A 138 -24.09 -21.47 11.08
N VAL A 139 -23.18 -22.34 11.54
CA VAL A 139 -23.53 -23.74 11.87
C VAL A 139 -24.52 -23.82 13.05
N ASN A 140 -24.44 -22.89 14.00
CA ASN A 140 -25.34 -22.88 15.16
C ASN A 140 -26.68 -22.15 14.92
N CYS A 141 -26.92 -21.62 13.72
CA CYS A 141 -28.17 -20.94 13.35
C CYS A 141 -29.00 -21.75 12.33
N GLU A 142 -28.43 -22.84 11.78
CA GLU A 142 -29.15 -23.85 10.96
C GLU A 142 -29.52 -25.10 11.80
N ALA A 143 -29.19 -25.11 13.10
CA ALA A 143 -29.47 -26.19 14.04
C ALA A 143 -30.53 -25.82 15.10
N GLU A 144 -31.31 -24.77 14.85
CA GLU A 144 -32.50 -24.38 15.63
C GLU A 144 -33.69 -24.14 14.69
#